data_AF-A0A3D5B210-F1
#
_entry.id   AF-A0A3D5B210-F1
#
_cell.length_a   1.000
_cell.length_b   1.000
_cell.length_c   1.000
_cell.angle_alpha   90.00
_cell.angle_beta   90.00
_cell.angle_gamma   90.00
#
_symmetry.space_group_name_H-M   'P 1'
#
loop_
_entity.id
_entity.type
_entity.pdbx_description
1 polymer ?
#
loop_
_entity_poly.entity_id
_entity_poly.type
_entity_poly.pdbx_seq_one_letter_code
_entity_poly.pdbx_strand_id
1 'polypeptide(L)'
;MSTDGYVVLIEDFAQRHYIKGFIKKYKGKQWDITISAVKSIFERCDNYAPNNKPTDSKLDIICPCGQYIIVKLDFAVAGTHTSPKSSGNRIIAAVDTVNKIVKILLVYSKNNIGPPNETIKWKKIVAQYYEEFKTLK
;
A
#
# COMPACT_ATOMS: atom_id res chain seq x y z
N MET A 1 -16.88 14.58 -15.39
CA MET A 1 -16.32 13.42 -14.68
C MET A 1 -15.87 13.94 -13.33
N SER A 2 -16.59 13.60 -12.26
CA SER A 2 -16.39 14.18 -10.92
C SER A 2 -14.98 13.85 -10.40
N THR A 3 -14.19 14.89 -10.19
CA THR A 3 -12.83 14.89 -9.62
C THR A 3 -12.84 14.71 -8.10
N ASP A 4 -13.60 13.74 -7.58
CA ASP A 4 -13.77 13.52 -6.13
C ASP A 4 -12.94 12.34 -5.59
N GLY A 5 -12.14 11.70 -6.44
CA GLY A 5 -11.26 10.59 -6.07
C GLY A 5 -9.87 11.05 -5.60
N TYR A 6 -9.17 10.18 -4.88
CA TYR A 6 -7.78 10.43 -4.49
C TYR A 6 -6.83 10.26 -5.68
N VAL A 7 -5.82 11.11 -5.78
CA VAL A 7 -4.68 10.92 -6.68
C VAL A 7 -3.73 9.90 -6.06
N VAL A 8 -3.50 8.77 -6.74
CA VAL A 8 -2.64 7.69 -6.24
C VAL A 8 -1.27 7.73 -6.90
N LEU A 9 -0.26 8.05 -6.11
CA LEU A 9 1.15 8.15 -6.51
C LEU A 9 1.91 6.91 -6.02
N ILE A 10 2.73 6.32 -6.88
CA ILE A 10 3.66 5.26 -6.49
C ILE A 10 5.01 5.92 -6.31
N GLU A 11 5.54 5.84 -5.10
CA GLU A 11 6.84 6.43 -4.78
C GLU A 11 7.99 5.64 -5.41
N ASP A 12 9.08 6.36 -5.69
CA ASP A 12 10.24 5.85 -6.40
C ASP A 12 10.87 4.62 -5.72
N PHE A 13 10.91 4.62 -4.38
CA PHE A 13 11.47 3.50 -3.63
C PHE A 13 10.61 2.23 -3.78
N ALA A 14 9.27 2.35 -3.69
CA ALA A 14 8.35 1.24 -3.93
C ALA A 14 8.52 0.67 -5.35
N GLN A 15 8.62 1.56 -6.33
CA GLN A 15 8.81 1.21 -7.74
C GLN A 15 10.12 0.43 -7.95
N ARG A 16 11.23 0.94 -7.45
CA ARG A 16 12.58 0.40 -7.71
C ARG A 16 12.86 -0.90 -6.97
N HIS A 17 12.53 -0.98 -5.68
CA HIS A 17 13.01 -2.07 -4.83
C HIS A 17 12.12 -3.31 -4.85
N TYR A 18 10.82 -3.14 -5.08
CA TYR A 18 9.90 -4.26 -4.93
C TYR A 18 8.98 -4.46 -6.12
N ILE A 19 8.39 -3.40 -6.69
CA ILE A 19 7.47 -3.55 -7.83
C ILE A 19 8.17 -4.20 -9.03
N LYS A 20 9.43 -3.85 -9.31
CA LYS A 20 10.24 -4.55 -10.33
C LYS A 20 10.32 -6.06 -10.12
N GLY A 21 10.39 -6.51 -8.86
CA GLY A 21 10.38 -7.92 -8.50
C GLY A 21 9.03 -8.59 -8.81
N PHE A 22 7.92 -7.91 -8.50
CA PHE A 22 6.58 -8.36 -8.85
C PHE A 22 6.39 -8.43 -10.37
N ILE A 23 6.78 -7.40 -11.12
CA ILE A 23 6.72 -7.39 -12.60
C ILE A 23 7.50 -8.57 -13.19
N LYS A 24 8.71 -8.83 -12.70
CA LYS A 24 9.54 -9.94 -13.18
C LYS A 24 8.94 -11.30 -12.86
N LYS A 25 8.34 -11.46 -11.67
CA LYS A 25 7.77 -12.72 -11.19
C LYS A 25 6.43 -13.03 -11.87
N TYR A 26 5.56 -12.03 -11.98
CA TYR A 26 4.21 -12.14 -12.51
C TYR A 26 4.18 -11.56 -13.93
N LYS A 27 4.58 -12.41 -14.89
CA LYS A 27 4.71 -12.02 -16.29
C LYS A 27 3.36 -11.70 -16.93
N GLY A 28 3.39 -10.84 -17.95
CA GLY A 28 2.20 -10.44 -18.69
C GLY A 28 1.29 -9.49 -17.90
N LYS A 29 0.00 -9.46 -18.25
CA LYS A 29 -0.96 -8.47 -17.73
C LYS A 29 -1.35 -8.65 -16.25
N GLN A 30 -0.89 -9.72 -15.58
CA GLN A 30 -1.29 -10.03 -14.20
C GLN A 30 -0.92 -8.90 -13.23
N TRP A 31 0.31 -8.41 -13.31
CA TRP A 31 0.75 -7.29 -12.47
C TRP A 31 0.00 -6.00 -12.81
N ASP A 32 -0.17 -5.70 -14.09
CA ASP A 32 -0.87 -4.48 -14.54
C ASP A 32 -2.32 -4.43 -14.05
N ILE A 33 -3.03 -5.56 -14.13
CA ILE A 33 -4.38 -5.70 -13.57
C ILE A 33 -4.36 -5.51 -12.05
N THR A 34 -3.38 -6.11 -11.37
CA THR A 34 -3.24 -6.03 -9.91
C THR A 34 -3.01 -4.60 -9.44
N ILE A 35 -2.04 -3.89 -10.03
CA ILE A 35 -1.71 -2.53 -9.62
C ILE A 35 -2.83 -1.56 -9.99
N SER A 36 -3.53 -1.79 -11.10
CA SER A 36 -4.72 -1.01 -11.46
C SER A 36 -5.84 -1.19 -10.44
N ALA A 37 -6.12 -2.44 -10.02
CA ALA A 37 -7.12 -2.73 -9.00
C ALA A 37 -6.76 -2.09 -7.64
N VAL A 38 -5.49 -2.15 -7.25
CA VAL A 38 -4.97 -1.48 -6.04
C VAL A 38 -5.18 0.03 -6.12
N LYS A 39 -4.80 0.65 -7.25
CA LYS A 39 -5.00 2.10 -7.45
C LYS A 39 -6.48 2.46 -7.32
N SER A 40 -7.37 1.69 -7.95
CA SER A 40 -8.82 1.94 -7.85
C SER A 40 -9.40 1.73 -6.45
N ILE A 41 -8.75 0.97 -5.56
CA ILE A 41 -9.12 0.91 -4.14
C ILE A 41 -8.74 2.22 -3.46
N PHE A 42 -7.50 2.69 -3.64
CA PHE A 42 -7.00 3.92 -3.02
C PHE A 42 -7.63 5.19 -3.59
N GLU A 43 -7.95 5.24 -4.88
CA GLU A 43 -8.71 6.34 -5.51
C GLU A 43 -10.07 6.55 -4.81
N ARG A 44 -10.63 5.48 -4.23
CA ARG A 44 -11.91 5.48 -3.51
C ARG A 44 -11.70 5.21 -2.02
N CYS A 45 -10.58 5.65 -1.46
CA CYS A 45 -10.19 5.33 -0.08
C CYS A 45 -11.29 5.64 0.94
N ASP A 46 -12.06 6.71 0.76
CA ASP A 46 -13.16 7.09 1.66
C ASP A 46 -14.25 6.00 1.76
N ASN A 47 -14.47 5.21 0.70
CA ASN A 47 -15.44 4.11 0.72
C ASN A 47 -14.95 2.91 1.54
N TYR A 48 -13.63 2.70 1.55
CA TYR A 48 -12.99 1.58 2.25
C TYR A 48 -12.59 1.92 3.68
N ALA A 49 -12.50 3.20 4.00
CA ALA A 49 -12.14 3.72 5.32
C ALA A 49 -13.00 4.93 5.74
N PRO A 50 -14.35 4.85 5.69
CA PRO A 50 -15.21 5.97 6.09
C PRO A 50 -14.94 6.37 7.54
N ASN A 51 -14.77 7.67 7.78
CA ASN A 51 -14.42 8.22 9.10
C ASN A 51 -13.17 7.57 9.72
N ASN A 52 -12.20 7.18 8.89
CA ASN A 52 -10.99 6.47 9.30
C ASN A 52 -11.29 5.16 10.04
N LYS A 53 -12.32 4.43 9.59
CA LYS A 53 -12.63 3.08 10.05
C LYS A 53 -12.69 2.13 8.86
N PRO A 54 -11.85 1.08 8.81
CA PRO A 54 -11.83 0.17 7.67
C PRO A 54 -13.14 -0.62 7.59
N THR A 55 -13.71 -0.72 6.40
CA THR A 55 -14.92 -1.49 6.09
C THR A 55 -14.63 -2.84 5.42
N ASP A 56 -13.39 -3.04 4.92
CA ASP A 56 -12.91 -4.30 4.35
C ASP A 56 -11.75 -4.84 5.20
N SER A 57 -11.81 -6.13 5.50
CA SER A 57 -10.78 -6.93 6.19
C SER A 57 -9.37 -6.91 5.57
N LYS A 58 -9.23 -6.40 4.34
CA LYS A 58 -7.93 -6.30 3.63
C LYS A 58 -7.19 -5.00 3.94
N LEU A 59 -7.89 -3.96 4.41
CA LEU A 59 -7.32 -2.64 4.68
C LEU A 59 -7.25 -2.42 6.19
N ASP A 60 -6.04 -2.27 6.71
CA ASP A 60 -5.79 -1.91 8.10
C ASP A 60 -5.34 -0.45 8.18
N ILE A 61 -5.97 0.34 9.06
CA ILE A 61 -5.46 1.66 9.45
C ILE A 61 -4.45 1.45 10.58
N ILE A 62 -3.21 1.89 10.35
CA ILE A 62 -2.11 1.60 11.27
C ILE A 62 -1.97 2.71 12.30
N CYS A 63 -1.71 3.94 11.85
CA CYS A 63 -1.54 5.09 12.73
C CYS A 63 -1.56 6.41 11.95
N PRO A 64 -1.90 7.53 12.58
CA PRO A 64 -1.60 8.85 12.04
C PRO A 64 -0.08 9.11 12.06
N CYS A 65 0.41 9.90 11.10
CA CYS A 65 1.80 10.36 11.01
C CYS A 65 1.83 11.75 10.36
N GLY A 66 1.90 12.80 11.18
CA GLY A 66 1.76 14.18 10.70
C GLY A 66 0.37 14.40 10.08
N GLN A 67 0.34 14.94 8.86
CA GLN A 67 -0.90 15.12 8.10
C GLN A 67 -1.46 13.84 7.47
N TYR A 68 -0.71 12.75 7.51
CA TYR A 68 -1.05 11.51 6.82
C TYR A 68 -1.64 10.46 7.77
N ILE A 69 -2.45 9.58 7.20
CA ILE A 69 -2.88 8.33 7.83
C ILE A 69 -2.17 7.19 7.14
N ILE A 70 -1.41 6.40 7.90
CA ILE A 70 -0.73 5.22 7.38
C ILE A 70 -1.69 4.04 7.35
N VAL A 71 -1.83 3.45 6.18
CA VAL A 71 -2.68 2.29 5.94
C VAL A 71 -1.87 1.15 5.37
N LYS A 72 -2.33 -0.08 5.63
CA LYS A 72 -1.76 -1.32 5.12
C LYS A 72 -2.84 -2.08 4.37
N LEU A 73 -2.57 -2.44 3.13
CA LEU A 73 -3.48 -3.22 2.30
C LEU A 73 -2.87 -4.59 1.99
N ASP A 74 -3.54 -5.66 2.40
CA ASP A 74 -3.24 -7.01 1.93
C ASP A 74 -3.80 -7.17 0.50
N PHE A 75 -3.02 -7.73 -0.44
CA PHE A 75 -3.45 -7.91 -1.83
C PHE A 75 -3.03 -9.26 -2.40
N ALA A 76 -3.80 -9.80 -3.35
CA ALA A 76 -3.41 -10.95 -4.15
C ALA A 76 -3.14 -10.51 -5.58
N VAL A 77 -2.19 -11.16 -6.26
CA VAL A 77 -1.92 -10.89 -7.67
C VAL A 77 -3.02 -11.52 -8.52
N ALA A 78 -3.51 -10.78 -9.51
CA ALA A 78 -4.55 -11.24 -10.43
C ALA A 78 -4.15 -12.57 -11.10
N GLY A 79 -5.12 -13.49 -11.20
CA GLY A 79 -4.89 -14.83 -11.74
C GLY A 79 -4.18 -15.79 -10.78
N THR A 80 -3.84 -15.37 -9.55
CA THR A 80 -3.43 -16.31 -8.50
C THR A 80 -4.66 -16.85 -7.77
N HIS A 81 -4.71 -18.16 -7.53
CA HIS A 81 -5.77 -18.81 -6.74
C HIS A 81 -5.51 -18.68 -5.24
N THR A 82 -5.07 -17.50 -4.79
CA THR A 82 -4.74 -17.24 -3.39
C THR A 82 -5.48 -16.01 -2.88
N SER A 83 -5.92 -16.05 -1.63
CA SER A 83 -6.54 -14.89 -1.00
C SER A 83 -5.49 -13.80 -0.73
N PRO A 84 -5.88 -12.51 -0.64
CA PRO A 84 -4.98 -11.42 -0.27
C PRO A 84 -4.18 -11.71 0.99
N LYS A 85 -4.86 -12.15 2.05
CA LYS A 85 -4.26 -12.49 3.35
C LYS A 85 -3.31 -13.69 3.25
N SER A 86 -3.69 -14.74 2.52
CA SER A 86 -2.88 -15.95 2.35
C SER A 86 -1.64 -15.71 1.48
N SER A 87 -1.74 -14.82 0.49
CA SER A 87 -0.63 -14.48 -0.41
C SER A 87 0.55 -13.85 0.35
N GLY A 88 0.26 -13.18 1.47
CA GLY A 88 1.22 -12.45 2.26
C GLY A 88 1.80 -11.22 1.57
N ASN A 89 1.17 -10.72 0.49
CA ASN A 89 1.60 -9.48 -0.16
C ASN A 89 0.86 -8.28 0.43
N ARG A 90 1.60 -7.19 0.64
CA ARG A 90 1.18 -6.00 1.37
C ARG A 90 1.62 -4.74 0.69
N ILE A 91 0.81 -3.71 0.84
CA ILE A 91 1.10 -2.35 0.44
C ILE A 91 1.04 -1.48 1.68
N ILE A 92 2.05 -0.63 1.87
CA ILE A 92 2.01 0.46 2.84
C ILE A 92 1.76 1.75 2.06
N ALA A 93 0.74 2.48 2.45
CA ALA A 93 0.42 3.76 1.84
C ALA A 93 0.17 4.83 2.90
N ALA A 94 0.49 6.08 2.55
CA ALA A 94 0.13 7.26 3.32
C ALA A 94 -1.03 7.97 2.61
N VAL A 95 -2.10 8.23 3.36
CA VAL A 95 -3.31 8.89 2.87
C VAL A 95 -3.36 10.30 3.42
N ASP A 96 -3.39 11.28 2.53
CA ASP A 96 -3.67 12.68 2.81
C ASP A 96 -5.13 12.97 2.44
N THR A 97 -5.99 13.04 3.45
CA THR A 97 -7.43 13.25 3.26
C THR A 97 -7.79 14.68 2.91
N VAL A 98 -6.89 15.64 3.21
CA VAL A 98 -7.09 17.07 2.93
C VAL A 98 -6.79 17.35 1.45
N ASN A 99 -5.63 16.90 0.98
CA ASN A 99 -5.22 17.10 -0.42
C ASN A 99 -5.75 16.00 -1.37
N LYS A 100 -6.42 14.98 -0.82
CA LYS A 100 -6.89 13.80 -1.56
C LYS A 100 -5.75 13.12 -2.34
N ILE A 101 -4.63 12.87 -1.65
CA ILE A 101 -3.45 12.19 -2.22
C ILE A 101 -3.20 10.89 -1.46
N VAL A 102 -2.90 9.81 -2.18
CA VAL A 102 -2.37 8.58 -1.60
C VAL A 102 -0.97 8.33 -2.15
N LYS A 103 0.02 8.23 -1.27
CA LYS A 103 1.39 7.84 -1.61
C LYS A 103 1.60 6.36 -1.27
N ILE A 104 1.82 5.50 -2.28
CA ILE A 104 2.22 4.10 -2.09
C ILE A 104 3.71 4.08 -1.76
N LEU A 105 4.04 3.82 -0.50
CA LEU A 105 5.40 3.91 0.06
C LEU A 105 6.18 2.61 -0.10
N LEU A 106 5.49 1.47 0.05
CA LEU A 106 6.05 0.13 -0.07
C LEU A 106 5.04 -0.82 -0.69
N VAL A 107 5.55 -1.79 -1.45
CA VAL A 107 4.80 -2.95 -1.95
C VAL A 107 5.68 -4.16 -1.70
N TYR A 108 5.29 -5.15 -0.92
CA TYR A 108 6.20 -6.24 -0.57
C TYR A 108 5.46 -7.55 -0.27
N SER A 109 6.15 -8.67 -0.33
CA SER A 109 5.69 -9.93 0.24
C SER A 109 6.28 -10.10 1.64
N LYS A 110 5.57 -10.75 2.56
CA LYS A 110 6.06 -11.10 3.92
C LYS A 110 7.47 -11.72 3.91
N ASN A 111 7.79 -12.47 2.85
CA ASN A 111 9.09 -13.12 2.67
C ASN A 111 10.23 -12.12 2.38
N ASN A 112 9.93 -10.90 1.94
CA ASN A 112 10.93 -9.86 1.68
C ASN A 112 11.41 -9.17 2.97
N ILE A 113 10.53 -9.00 3.95
CA ILE A 113 10.83 -8.30 5.21
C ILE A 113 11.15 -9.31 6.34
N GLY A 114 10.55 -10.50 6.27
CA GLY A 114 10.84 -11.66 7.12
C GLY A 114 10.38 -11.51 8.58
N PRO A 115 10.08 -12.61 9.28
CA PRO A 115 9.80 -12.60 10.72
C PRO A 115 11.10 -12.44 11.55
N PRO A 116 11.00 -12.10 12.85
CA PRO A 116 9.86 -11.50 13.54
C PRO A 116 9.74 -9.97 13.27
N ASN A 117 8.71 -9.33 13.82
CA ASN A 117 8.54 -7.86 13.87
C ASN A 117 8.40 -7.14 12.52
N GLU A 118 7.60 -7.71 11.62
CA GLU A 118 7.34 -7.15 10.29
C GLU A 118 6.94 -5.66 10.33
N THR A 119 6.04 -5.29 11.25
CA THR A 119 5.59 -3.91 11.41
C THR A 119 6.73 -2.95 11.70
N ILE A 120 7.57 -3.29 12.68
CA ILE A 120 8.72 -2.46 13.07
C ILE A 120 9.70 -2.32 11.90
N LYS A 121 9.91 -3.40 11.14
CA LYS A 121 10.86 -3.40 10.01
C LYS A 121 10.39 -2.50 8.87
N TRP A 122 9.15 -2.63 8.40
CA TRP A 122 8.68 -1.76 7.32
C TRP A 122 8.58 -0.31 7.77
N LYS A 123 8.23 -0.05 9.05
CA LYS A 123 8.24 1.31 9.59
C LYS A 123 9.63 1.95 9.53
N LYS A 124 10.67 1.20 9.91
CA LYS A 124 12.07 1.65 9.79
C LYS A 124 12.47 1.94 8.35
N ILE A 125 12.08 1.08 7.40
CA ILE A 125 12.35 1.31 5.97
C ILE A 125 11.67 2.63 5.53
N VAL A 126 10.39 2.82 5.86
CA VAL A 126 9.67 4.05 5.51
C VAL A 126 10.36 5.28 6.12
N ALA A 127 10.67 5.26 7.41
CA ALA A 127 11.35 6.37 8.09
C ALA A 127 12.76 6.65 7.56
N GLN A 128 13.45 5.64 7.01
CA GLN A 128 14.77 5.78 6.42
C GLN A 128 14.74 6.46 5.05
N TYR A 129 13.76 6.13 4.21
CA TYR A 129 13.72 6.58 2.80
C TYR A 129 12.81 7.78 2.55
N TYR A 130 11.94 8.13 3.50
CA TYR A 130 11.00 9.23 3.36
C TYR A 130 11.08 10.15 4.57
N GLU A 131 11.58 11.36 4.36
CA GLU A 131 11.80 12.34 5.42
C GLU A 131 10.51 12.72 6.16
N GLU A 132 9.40 12.84 5.42
CA GLU A 132 8.06 13.12 5.94
C GLU A 132 7.56 12.08 6.97
N PHE A 133 8.15 10.87 6.96
CA PHE A 133 7.75 9.76 7.84
C PHE A 133 8.86 9.36 8.83
N LYS A 134 9.87 10.21 9.08
CA LYS A 134 10.96 9.93 10.04
C LYS A 134 10.47 9.64 11.47
N THR A 135 9.31 10.18 11.85
CA THR A 135 8.72 10.00 13.18
C THR A 135 7.97 8.69 13.34
N LEU A 136 7.88 7.88 12.28
CA LEU A 136 7.21 6.59 12.30
C LEU A 136 8.00 5.59 13.15
N LYS A 137 7.51 5.33 14.37
CA LYS A 137 8.09 4.37 15.33
C LYS A 137 7.39 3.02 15.27
#